data_AF-A0A0D8LBC8-F1
#
_entry.id   AF-A0A0D8LBC8-F1
#
_cell.length_a   1.000
_cell.length_b   1.000
_cell.length_c   1.000
_cell.angle_alpha   90.00
_cell.angle_beta   90.00
_cell.angle_gamma   90.00
#
_symmetry.space_group_name_H-M   'P 1'
#
loop_
_entity.id
_entity.type
_entity.pdbx_description
1 polymer ?
#
loop_
_entity_poly.entity_id
_entity_poly.type
_entity_poly.pdbx_seq_one_letter_code
_entity_poly.pdbx_strand_id
1 'polypeptide(L)'
;MNNNSTDAMKQPKFVITAQPVCYVRPVTALTPQIDISRIRTGAFCEPVFATISDDDIRPTEAYIAELQAQGVDKLADSIQDIYDALTEYHCDTGILITLRDEINRCRSFAEKLRSPAVQLCNCDSCICTTSTNALCESVMTGHTNLCDNCRNKLNDGALRQGESS
;
A
#
# COMPACT_ATOMS: atom_id res chain seq x y z
N MET A 1 -30.94 -9.89 -14.51
CA MET A 1 -29.69 -9.84 -13.73
C MET A 1 -28.76 -8.86 -14.43
N ASN A 2 -28.60 -7.66 -13.90
CA ASN A 2 -27.62 -6.69 -14.41
C ASN A 2 -26.28 -6.98 -13.74
N ASN A 3 -25.27 -7.32 -14.54
CA ASN A 3 -23.91 -7.55 -14.08
C ASN A 3 -23.25 -6.20 -13.77
N ASN A 4 -23.53 -5.62 -12.60
CA ASN A 4 -22.91 -4.38 -12.11
C ASN A 4 -21.44 -4.55 -11.68
N SER A 5 -20.72 -5.55 -12.21
CA SER A 5 -19.39 -5.95 -11.72
C SER A 5 -18.29 -4.93 -12.04
N THR A 6 -18.51 -4.05 -13.02
CA THR A 6 -17.50 -3.11 -13.55
C THR A 6 -17.77 -1.64 -13.24
N ASP A 7 -19.03 -1.25 -12.99
CA ASP A 7 -19.38 0.16 -12.80
C ASP A 7 -18.89 0.75 -11.45
N ALA A 8 -18.52 -0.12 -10.50
CA ALA A 8 -17.95 0.29 -9.22
C ALA A 8 -16.41 0.31 -9.18
N MET A 9 -15.73 -0.11 -10.26
CA MET A 9 -14.27 -0.15 -10.28
C MET A 9 -13.71 1.28 -10.33
N LYS A 10 -12.97 1.67 -9.27
CA LYS A 10 -12.24 2.94 -9.26
C LYS A 10 -11.31 3.02 -10.47
N GLN A 11 -11.18 4.22 -11.04
CA GLN A 11 -10.28 4.46 -12.18
C GLN A 11 -8.84 4.02 -11.84
N PRO A 12 -8.14 3.35 -12.77
CA PRO A 12 -6.76 2.94 -12.58
C PRO A 12 -5.87 4.13 -12.22
N LYS A 13 -5.00 3.95 -11.21
CA LYS A 13 -3.96 4.91 -10.85
C LYS A 13 -2.61 4.27 -11.06
N PHE A 14 -1.77 4.90 -11.87
CA PHE A 14 -0.45 4.40 -12.22
C PHE A 14 0.66 5.32 -11.68
N VAL A 15 1.83 4.74 -11.49
CA VAL A 15 3.08 5.43 -11.18
C VAL A 15 4.14 5.02 -12.20
N ILE A 16 4.99 5.98 -12.57
CA ILE A 16 6.17 5.72 -13.39
C ILE A 16 7.30 5.35 -12.43
N THR A 17 7.85 4.15 -12.58
CA THR A 17 8.98 3.64 -11.79
C THR A 17 10.31 3.73 -12.52
N ALA A 18 10.32 4.15 -13.80
CA ALA A 18 11.54 4.44 -14.53
C ALA A 18 12.44 5.41 -13.76
N GLN A 19 13.76 5.23 -13.84
CA GLN A 19 14.68 6.22 -13.31
C GLN A 19 14.81 7.41 -14.28
N PRO A 20 14.63 8.65 -13.81
CA PRO A 20 14.83 9.83 -14.64
C PRO A 20 16.32 10.01 -14.95
N VAL A 21 16.61 10.42 -16.18
CA VAL A 21 17.97 10.69 -16.65
C VAL A 21 18.43 12.08 -16.21
N CYS A 22 17.50 13.03 -16.17
CA CYS A 22 17.72 14.38 -15.66
C CYS A 22 16.41 15.02 -15.20
N TYR A 23 16.52 16.24 -14.70
CA TYR A 23 15.43 17.06 -14.22
C TYR A 23 15.48 18.44 -14.87
N VAL A 24 14.31 18.97 -15.22
CA VAL A 24 14.13 20.32 -15.77
C VAL A 24 13.34 21.20 -14.81
N ARG A 25 13.28 22.50 -15.11
CA ARG A 25 12.43 23.43 -14.37
C ARG A 25 10.96 23.24 -14.80
N PRO A 26 10.01 23.41 -13.87
CA PRO A 26 8.60 23.44 -14.24
C PRO A 26 8.31 24.64 -15.15
N VAL A 27 7.44 24.44 -16.14
CA VAL A 27 6.97 25.50 -17.06
C VAL A 27 8.14 26.16 -17.82
N THR A 28 9.16 25.37 -18.22
CA THR A 28 10.23 25.88 -19.09
C THR A 28 9.70 26.02 -20.52
N ALA A 29 9.86 27.20 -21.12
CA ALA A 29 9.54 27.39 -22.54
C ALA A 29 10.40 26.45 -23.40
N LEU A 30 9.81 25.88 -24.46
CA LEU A 30 10.52 25.02 -25.41
C LEU A 30 11.49 25.86 -26.25
N THR A 31 12.70 26.05 -25.74
CA THR A 31 13.84 26.63 -26.45
C THR A 31 14.76 25.52 -26.98
N PRO A 32 15.57 25.78 -28.02
CA PRO A 32 16.53 24.79 -28.54
C PRO A 32 17.57 24.33 -27.51
N GLN A 33 17.80 25.14 -26.48
CA GLN A 33 18.63 24.81 -25.32
C GLN A 33 17.77 24.88 -24.07
N ILE A 34 17.82 23.82 -23.26
CA ILE A 34 17.09 23.73 -22.00
C ILE A 34 18.12 23.38 -20.92
N ASP A 35 18.12 24.14 -19.83
CA ASP A 35 18.94 23.82 -18.67
C ASP A 35 18.40 22.54 -18.00
N ILE A 36 19.33 21.64 -17.67
CA ILE A 36 19.02 20.39 -16.98
C ILE A 36 19.87 20.24 -15.72
N SER A 37 19.38 19.45 -14.78
CA SER A 37 20.16 18.94 -13.67
C SER A 37 20.14 17.41 -13.66
N ARG A 38 21.27 16.77 -13.38
CA ARG A 38 21.31 15.31 -13.16
C ARG A 38 20.74 14.89 -11.81
N ILE A 39 20.59 15.83 -10.88
CA ILE A 39 20.10 15.58 -9.52
C ILE A 39 18.86 16.45 -9.29
N ARG A 40 17.85 15.90 -8.63
CA ARG A 40 16.64 16.64 -8.27
C ARG A 40 17.01 17.77 -7.31
N THR A 41 16.59 18.99 -7.63
CA THR A 41 16.71 20.15 -6.74
C THR A 41 15.37 20.87 -6.63
N GLY A 42 15.25 21.85 -5.74
CA GLY A 42 14.02 22.65 -5.64
C GLY A 42 13.66 23.39 -6.94
N ALA A 43 14.67 23.75 -7.75
CA ALA A 43 14.49 24.41 -9.03
C ALA A 43 14.32 23.44 -10.21
N PHE A 44 15.04 22.32 -10.20
CA PHE A 44 14.99 21.27 -11.22
C PHE A 44 14.28 20.05 -10.65
N CYS A 45 12.96 20.03 -10.76
CA CYS A 45 12.09 19.07 -10.08
C CYS A 45 11.24 18.21 -11.01
N GLU A 46 11.13 18.57 -12.29
CA GLU A 46 10.36 17.82 -13.28
C GLU A 46 11.24 16.74 -13.92
N PRO A 47 10.89 15.45 -13.79
CA PRO A 47 11.73 14.35 -14.29
C PRO A 47 11.65 14.22 -15.82
N VAL A 48 12.80 13.93 -16.44
CA VAL A 48 12.91 13.59 -17.86
C VAL A 48 13.43 12.16 -17.99
N PHE A 49 12.72 11.36 -18.77
CA PHE A 49 13.04 9.96 -19.03
C PHE A 49 13.55 9.82 -20.47
N ALA A 50 14.55 8.97 -20.71
CA ALA A 50 15.01 8.69 -22.07
C ALA A 50 14.00 7.81 -22.83
N THR A 51 13.43 6.83 -22.13
CA THR A 51 12.42 5.89 -22.62
C THR A 51 11.55 5.44 -21.45
N ILE A 52 10.28 5.15 -21.72
CA ILE A 52 9.36 4.52 -20.76
C ILE A 52 8.82 3.26 -21.44
N SER A 53 8.95 2.12 -20.76
CA SER A 53 8.37 0.85 -21.18
C SER A 53 7.15 0.51 -20.33
N ASP A 54 6.38 -0.52 -20.73
CA ASP A 54 5.24 -0.98 -19.94
C ASP A 54 5.65 -1.48 -18.55
N ASP A 55 6.86 -2.04 -18.41
CA ASP A 55 7.42 -2.49 -17.12
C ASP A 55 7.72 -1.33 -16.17
N ASP A 56 7.90 -0.11 -16.70
CA ASP A 56 8.10 1.11 -15.93
C ASP A 56 6.79 1.73 -15.44
N ILE A 57 5.64 1.17 -15.85
CA ILE A 57 4.31 1.67 -15.48
C ILE A 57 3.67 0.65 -14.57
N ARG A 58 3.62 0.96 -13.28
CA ARG A 58 3.00 0.08 -12.29
C ARG A 58 1.74 0.70 -11.73
N PRO A 59 0.69 -0.10 -11.44
CA PRO A 59 -0.43 0.40 -10.68
C PRO A 59 0.05 0.84 -9.29
N THR A 60 -0.52 1.92 -8.76
CA THR A 60 -0.22 2.38 -7.40
C THR A 60 -0.57 1.30 -6.39
N GLU A 61 0.21 1.19 -5.30
CA GLU A 61 -0.09 0.27 -4.20
C GLU A 61 -1.52 0.47 -3.65
N ALA A 62 -1.99 1.71 -3.56
CA ALA A 62 -3.36 2.01 -3.15
C ALA A 62 -4.41 1.45 -4.11
N TYR A 63 -4.12 1.45 -5.42
CA TYR A 63 -5.00 0.85 -6.42
C TYR A 63 -4.94 -0.68 -6.40
N ILE A 64 -3.75 -1.27 -6.19
CA ILE A 64 -3.60 -2.73 -6.00
C ILE A 64 -4.39 -3.19 -4.78
N ALA A 65 -4.28 -2.48 -3.65
CA ALA A 65 -5.00 -2.80 -2.42
C ALA A 65 -6.52 -2.69 -2.60
N GLU A 66 -6.99 -1.69 -3.35
CA GLU A 66 -8.41 -1.59 -3.71
C GLU A 66 -8.87 -2.77 -4.59
N LEU A 67 -8.08 -3.18 -5.60
CA LEU A 67 -8.41 -4.33 -6.43
C LEU A 67 -8.48 -5.62 -5.62
N GLN A 68 -7.56 -5.82 -4.68
CA GLN A 68 -7.57 -6.94 -3.75
C GLN A 68 -8.81 -6.90 -2.86
N ALA A 69 -9.16 -5.74 -2.31
CA ALA A 69 -10.36 -5.57 -1.48
C ALA A 69 -11.64 -5.90 -2.25
N GLN A 70 -11.76 -5.46 -3.50
CA GLN A 70 -12.90 -5.81 -4.35
C GLN A 70 -12.97 -7.31 -4.67
N GLY A 71 -11.83 -7.97 -4.85
CA GLY A 71 -11.77 -9.42 -5.00
C GLY A 71 -12.29 -10.16 -3.77
N VAL A 72 -11.93 -9.68 -2.57
CA VAL A 72 -12.40 -10.22 -1.30
C VAL A 72 -13.90 -9.97 -1.08
N ASP A 73 -14.41 -8.80 -1.46
CA ASP A 73 -15.85 -8.53 -1.38
C ASP A 73 -16.64 -9.48 -2.28
N LYS A 74 -16.18 -9.73 -3.51
CA LYS A 74 -16.84 -10.70 -4.42
C LYS A 74 -16.82 -12.12 -3.86
N LEU A 75 -15.76 -12.50 -3.14
CA LEU A 75 -15.72 -13.77 -2.43
C LEU A 75 -16.77 -13.80 -1.31
N ALA A 76 -16.88 -12.73 -0.51
CA ALA A 76 -17.89 -12.63 0.55
C ALA A 76 -19.32 -12.73 -0.02
N ASP A 77 -19.60 -12.08 -1.14
CA ASP A 77 -20.88 -12.14 -1.83
C ASP A 77 -21.18 -13.57 -2.32
N SER A 78 -20.19 -14.25 -2.88
CA SER A 78 -20.34 -15.65 -3.31
C SER A 78 -20.64 -16.61 -2.13
N ILE A 79 -20.03 -16.35 -0.96
CA ILE A 79 -20.31 -17.12 0.27
C ILE A 79 -21.71 -16.78 0.81
N GLN A 80 -22.13 -15.51 0.71
CA GLN A 80 -23.48 -15.06 1.08
C GLN A 80 -24.55 -15.78 0.24
N ASP A 81 -24.34 -15.91 -1.07
CA ASP A 81 -25.27 -16.65 -1.95
C ASP A 81 -25.44 -18.12 -1.51
N ILE A 82 -24.34 -18.77 -1.10
CA ILE A 82 -24.36 -20.14 -0.56
C ILE A 82 -25.09 -20.18 0.79
N TYR A 83 -24.81 -19.22 1.68
CA TYR A 83 -25.47 -19.10 2.97
C TYR A 83 -26.98 -18.93 2.82
N ASP A 84 -27.42 -18.07 1.90
CA ASP A 84 -28.83 -17.79 1.64
C ASP A 84 -29.52 -19.06 1.11
N ALA A 85 -28.92 -19.74 0.13
CA ALA A 85 -29.44 -21.01 -0.37
C ALA A 85 -29.58 -22.07 0.73
N LEU A 86 -28.55 -22.27 1.57
CA LEU A 86 -28.60 -23.25 2.66
C LEU A 86 -29.63 -22.89 3.74
N THR A 87 -29.87 -21.60 3.96
CA THR A 87 -30.89 -21.11 4.88
C THR A 87 -32.30 -21.45 4.37
N GLU A 88 -32.54 -21.30 3.08
CA GLU A 88 -33.81 -21.67 2.42
C GLU A 88 -34.11 -23.18 2.52
N TYR A 89 -33.07 -24.03 2.47
CA TYR A 89 -33.22 -25.48 2.62
C TYR A 89 -33.25 -25.97 4.08
N HIS A 90 -33.29 -25.07 5.06
CA HIS A 90 -33.26 -25.39 6.49
C HIS A 90 -32.09 -26.31 6.88
N CYS A 91 -30.92 -26.10 6.27
CA CYS A 91 -29.71 -26.86 6.58
C CYS A 91 -29.18 -26.58 8.00
N ASP A 92 -28.25 -27.43 8.43
CA ASP A 92 -27.67 -27.43 9.78
C ASP A 92 -27.19 -26.04 10.26
N THR A 93 -27.60 -25.67 11.48
CA THR A 93 -27.33 -24.37 12.08
C THR A 93 -25.83 -24.09 12.27
N GLY A 94 -25.01 -25.13 12.47
CA GLY A 94 -23.56 -24.99 12.66
C GLY A 94 -22.83 -24.56 11.39
N ILE A 95 -23.25 -25.10 10.24
CA ILE A 95 -22.72 -24.70 8.93
C ILE A 95 -23.08 -23.23 8.64
N LEU A 96 -24.31 -22.83 8.92
CA LEU A 96 -24.77 -21.45 8.74
C LEU A 96 -23.98 -20.45 9.61
N ILE A 97 -23.69 -20.80 10.87
CA ILE A 97 -22.86 -19.96 11.74
C ILE A 97 -21.45 -19.79 11.16
N THR A 98 -20.85 -20.88 10.69
CA THR A 98 -19.49 -20.87 10.11
C THR A 98 -19.41 -19.98 8.86
N LEU A 99 -20.39 -20.08 7.96
CA LEU A 99 -20.46 -19.25 6.76
C LEU A 99 -20.65 -17.77 7.10
N ARG A 100 -21.50 -17.46 8.07
CA ARG A 100 -21.71 -16.09 8.54
C ARG A 100 -20.42 -15.46 9.09
N ASP A 101 -19.65 -16.22 9.87
CA ASP A 101 -18.37 -15.76 10.40
C ASP A 101 -17.37 -15.49 9.27
N GLU A 102 -17.34 -16.35 8.25
CA GLU A 102 -16.42 -16.19 7.12
C GLU A 102 -16.79 -14.99 6.25
N ILE A 103 -18.08 -14.73 6.02
CA ILE A 103 -18.56 -13.51 5.34
C ILE A 103 -18.08 -12.26 6.09
N ASN A 104 -18.23 -12.24 7.42
CA ASN A 104 -17.80 -11.12 8.24
C ASN A 104 -16.28 -10.93 8.21
N ARG A 105 -15.50 -12.02 8.24
CA ARG A 105 -14.03 -11.96 8.12
C ARG A 105 -13.59 -11.41 6.77
N CYS A 106 -14.21 -11.86 5.67
CA CYS A 106 -13.91 -11.37 4.34
C CYS A 106 -14.20 -9.85 4.24
N ARG A 107 -15.38 -9.39 4.68
CA ARG A 107 -15.72 -7.96 4.69
C ARG A 107 -14.76 -7.13 5.54
N SER A 108 -14.43 -7.60 6.75
CA SER A 108 -13.46 -6.93 7.62
C SER A 108 -12.05 -6.88 7.00
N PHE A 109 -11.64 -7.93 6.30
CA PHE A 109 -10.35 -7.97 5.60
C PHE A 109 -10.33 -7.01 4.40
N ALA A 110 -11.40 -6.94 3.62
CA ALA A 110 -11.53 -5.98 2.52
C ALA A 110 -11.47 -4.53 3.01
N GLU A 111 -12.11 -4.21 4.14
CA GLU A 111 -12.00 -2.90 4.78
C GLU A 111 -10.56 -2.57 5.19
N LYS A 112 -9.85 -3.52 5.79
CA LYS A 112 -8.43 -3.35 6.16
C LYS A 112 -7.52 -3.16 4.96
N LEU A 113 -7.82 -3.77 3.81
CA LEU A 113 -7.08 -3.54 2.57
C LEU A 113 -7.30 -2.13 2.03
N ARG A 114 -8.52 -1.58 2.15
CA ARG A 114 -8.82 -0.20 1.72
C ARG A 114 -8.27 0.87 2.65
N SER A 115 -8.26 0.55 3.94
CA SER A 115 -7.77 1.42 5.00
C SER A 115 -6.73 0.64 5.80
N PRO A 116 -5.53 0.40 5.23
CA PRO A 116 -4.45 -0.19 5.99
C PRO A 116 -4.25 0.72 7.19
N ALA A 117 -4.53 0.19 8.39
CA ALA A 117 -4.25 0.92 9.61
C ALA A 117 -2.80 1.34 9.49
N VAL A 118 -2.55 2.64 9.39
CA VAL A 118 -1.20 3.17 9.49
C VAL A 118 -0.79 2.82 10.91
N GLN A 119 -0.16 1.66 11.06
CA GLN A 119 0.54 1.32 12.26
C GLN A 119 1.73 2.27 12.22
N LEU A 120 1.50 3.47 12.78
CA LEU A 120 2.56 4.38 13.15
C LEU A 120 3.49 3.53 14.01
N CYS A 121 4.60 3.13 13.41
CA CYS A 121 5.67 2.55 14.17
C CYS A 121 6.12 3.69 15.06
N ASN A 122 5.76 3.63 16.35
CA ASN A 122 6.24 4.54 17.38
C ASN A 122 7.72 4.25 17.59
N CYS A 123 8.53 4.50 16.57
CA CYS A 123 9.95 4.44 16.67
C CYS A 123 10.39 5.73 17.35
N ASP A 124 10.96 5.60 18.54
CA ASP A 124 11.34 6.75 19.37
C ASP A 124 12.38 7.67 18.67
N SER A 125 13.04 7.15 17.61
CA SER A 125 14.12 7.85 16.89
C SER A 125 13.80 8.22 15.44
N CYS A 126 12.64 7.85 14.88
CA CYS A 126 12.33 8.16 13.48
C CYS A 126 10.81 8.18 13.18
N ILE A 127 10.32 9.15 12.39
CA ILE A 127 8.97 9.11 11.80
C ILE A 127 9.00 8.13 10.63
N CYS A 128 8.94 6.83 10.93
CA CYS A 128 8.88 5.80 9.91
C CYS A 128 7.43 5.47 9.58
N THR A 129 7.02 5.82 8.36
CA THR A 129 5.71 5.45 7.77
C THR A 129 5.77 4.11 7.02
N THR A 130 6.91 3.42 7.00
CA THR A 130 7.09 2.12 6.36
C THR A 130 6.49 1.01 7.21
N SER A 131 5.16 0.89 7.15
CA SER A 131 4.44 -0.32 7.53
C SER A 131 4.28 -1.16 6.26
N THR A 132 5.27 -2.01 5.97
CA THR A 132 5.03 -3.18 5.13
C THR A 132 4.52 -4.29 6.03
N ASN A 133 3.44 -4.95 5.62
CA ASN A 133 2.70 -6.07 6.24
C ASN A 133 3.52 -7.32 6.64
N ALA A 134 4.77 -7.19 7.07
CA ALA A 134 5.49 -8.25 7.74
C ALA A 134 5.31 -8.04 9.25
N LEU A 135 4.58 -8.96 9.89
CA LEU A 135 4.55 -9.22 11.33
C LEU A 135 5.68 -8.49 12.09
N CYS A 136 5.43 -7.27 12.59
CA CYS A 136 6.33 -6.64 13.54
C CYS A 136 6.22 -7.42 14.85
N GLU A 137 7.01 -8.49 14.99
CA GLU A 137 7.49 -8.89 16.29
C GLU A 137 8.38 -7.75 16.79
N SER A 138 7.78 -6.77 17.46
CA SER A 138 8.51 -5.73 18.19
C SER A 138 9.31 -6.42 19.29
N VAL A 139 10.57 -6.76 18.99
CA VAL A 139 11.51 -7.24 19.98
C VAL A 139 11.92 -6.06 20.83
N MET A 140 11.39 -5.97 22.05
CA MET A 140 11.79 -4.96 23.03
C MET A 140 13.24 -5.20 23.47
N THR A 141 14.19 -4.56 22.79
CA THR A 141 15.57 -4.43 23.29
C THR A 141 15.66 -3.17 24.14
N GLY A 142 15.75 -3.34 25.47
CA GLY A 142 16.13 -2.26 26.38
C GLY A 142 15.36 -0.95 26.22
N HIS A 143 14.06 -0.97 26.56
CA HIS A 143 13.19 0.22 26.72
C HIS A 143 12.99 1.13 25.50
N THR A 144 13.39 0.76 24.28
CA THR A 144 13.15 1.56 23.07
C THR A 144 12.49 0.73 21.96
N ASN A 145 11.41 1.25 21.39
CA ASN A 145 10.76 0.66 20.23
C ASN A 145 11.48 1.18 18.97
N LEU A 146 12.08 0.28 18.19
CA LEU A 146 12.84 0.65 16.99
C LEU A 146 12.32 -0.12 15.77
N CYS A 147 12.11 0.57 14.65
CA CYS A 147 11.79 -0.09 13.38
C CYS A 147 13.03 -0.79 12.80
N ASP A 148 12.83 -1.74 11.87
CA ASP A 148 13.94 -2.52 11.28
C ASP A 148 15.05 -1.65 10.67
N ASN A 149 14.70 -0.53 10.05
CA ASN A 149 15.68 0.41 9.49
C ASN A 149 16.49 1.12 10.58
N CYS A 150 15.82 1.57 11.65
CA CYS A 150 16.47 2.22 12.78
C CYS A 150 17.27 1.19 13.62
N ARG A 151 16.85 -0.09 13.68
CA ARG A 151 17.63 -1.22 14.24
C ARG A 151 18.87 -1.54 13.40
N ASN A 152 18.75 -1.63 12.09
CA ASN A 152 19.89 -1.90 11.20
C ASN A 152 20.94 -0.80 11.33
N LYS A 153 20.53 0.48 11.37
CA LYS A 153 21.45 1.59 11.64
C LYS A 153 22.12 1.55 13.02
N LEU A 154 21.44 1.01 14.03
CA LEU A 154 22.02 0.79 15.36
C LEU A 154 23.06 -0.34 15.33
N ASN A 155 22.73 -1.45 14.68
CA ASN A 155 23.62 -2.60 14.52
C ASN A 155 24.84 -2.27 13.63
N ASP A 156 24.65 -1.42 12.63
CA ASP A 156 25.71 -0.92 11.74
C ASP A 156 26.55 0.20 12.40
N GLY A 157 26.26 0.58 13.66
CA GLY A 157 27.02 1.57 14.42
C GLY A 157 26.83 3.03 13.98
N ALA A 158 25.82 3.31 13.14
CA ALA A 158 25.55 4.65 12.61
C ALA A 158 24.71 5.52 13.56
N LEU A 159 24.00 4.91 14.52
CA LEU A 159 23.28 5.62 15.58
C LEU A 159 24.14 5.66 16.85
N ARG A 160 24.77 6.80 17.13
CA ARG A 160 25.42 7.04 18.41
C ARG A 160 24.34 7.19 19.49
N GLN A 161 24.34 6.29 20.47
CA GLN A 161 23.55 6.48 21.69
C GLN A 161 24.12 7.68 22.46
N GLY A 162 23.28 8.70 22.64
CA GLY A 162 23.45 9.73 23.67
C GLY A 162 24.22 10.97 23.24
N GLU A 163 23.49 12.02 22.88
CA GLU A 163 23.80 13.37 23.34
C GLU A 163 22.48 14.01 23.81
N SER A 164 22.21 13.89 25.11
CA SER A 164 21.31 14.80 25.79
C SER A 164 22.00 16.16 25.85
N SER A 165 21.35 17.20 25.33
CA SER A 165 21.55 18.59 25.71
C SER A 165 20.24 19.33 25.58
#